data_AF-A0A4Q6FXM8-F1
#
_entry.id   AF-A0A4Q6FXM8-F1
#
_cell.length_a   1.000
_cell.length_b   1.000
_cell.length_c   1.000
_cell.angle_alpha   90.00
_cell.angle_beta   90.00
_cell.angle_gamma   90.00
#
_symmetry.space_group_name_H-M   'P 1'
#
loop_
_entity.id
_entity.type
_entity.pdbx_description
1 polymer ?
#
loop_
_entity_poly.entity_id
_entity_poly.type
_entity_poly.pdbx_seq_one_letter_code
_entity_poly.pdbx_strand_id
1 'polypeptide(L)'
;MTESVHKGVSPSLELEKLIIDKKVSKWESVLLHLVVFALLLPSAWQSISAGLLGLTFLFQKGYRSNVWSSEVGMLFRKTLTFLALAWVCLMVLAVLDDMRGGEIKPYIRLLGKQGLWGSVTIAAIIYFQFTRTRNFLNLKILLGFTSLLLVYCVVQRYTGIDWVHGFSGKLGMNRYAYDVYRVSGWMDHPLTFSFNLMLVTLISVAECFYVFKRGFQKEAYLWATQTGLLLTLLLLTDSRFPIALTFALILLAAIWEFRKFRIPAISFLFVLLIAGALTLPNLPPEKIGRWGELVNSNQPLEQRFDRLIFWKINWELFKESPWSGTGLKAYDGRLLDTYLSAGYTNLERKYNAHNIYLQTLADTGALGGLGLSLLLIGLGRLAFRVKRRFEHIALPLIVLATLGSGLVQNNLRDTEYLFALWISIGLSLSWLIVQGKPDDRGSEQQLEDLKP
;
A
#
# COMPACT_ATOMS: atom_id res chain seq x y z
N MET A 1 -11.21 13.37 -67.64
CA MET A 1 -9.83 12.93 -67.36
C MET A 1 -9.36 13.63 -66.10
N THR A 2 -9.08 12.85 -65.05
CA THR A 2 -8.34 13.09 -63.78
C THR A 2 -9.08 12.35 -62.65
N GLU A 3 -8.83 11.03 -62.56
CA GLU A 3 -7.83 10.39 -61.69
C GLU A 3 -8.37 10.05 -60.29
N SER A 4 -8.99 8.87 -60.22
CA SER A 4 -9.17 8.11 -58.99
C SER A 4 -7.86 7.39 -58.63
N VAL A 5 -7.15 7.86 -57.60
CA VAL A 5 -6.02 7.13 -57.03
C VAL A 5 -6.50 6.42 -55.76
N HIS A 6 -6.90 5.15 -55.95
CA HIS A 6 -6.95 4.17 -54.87
C HIS A 6 -5.54 3.98 -54.30
N LYS A 7 -5.28 4.49 -53.10
CA LYS A 7 -4.14 4.03 -52.29
C LYS A 7 -4.49 2.68 -51.68
N GLY A 8 -4.03 1.63 -52.34
CA GLY A 8 -4.02 0.27 -51.79
C GLY A 8 -3.19 0.23 -50.52
N VAL A 9 -3.82 -0.17 -49.41
CA VAL A 9 -3.11 -0.63 -48.23
C VAL A 9 -2.49 -1.98 -48.59
N SER A 10 -1.18 -2.11 -48.41
CA SER A 10 -0.47 -3.37 -48.67
C SER A 10 -1.13 -4.53 -47.90
N PRO A 11 -1.44 -5.67 -48.56
CA PRO A 11 -1.97 -6.87 -47.89
C PRO A 11 -1.08 -7.38 -46.75
N SER A 12 0.22 -7.07 -46.77
CA SER A 12 1.14 -7.42 -45.68
C SER A 12 0.83 -6.69 -44.38
N LEU A 13 0.31 -5.45 -44.45
CA LEU A 13 0.00 -4.64 -43.27
C LEU A 13 -1.30 -5.09 -42.57
N GLU A 14 -2.26 -5.63 -43.33
CA GLU A 14 -3.46 -6.25 -42.75
C GLU A 14 -3.15 -7.60 -42.10
N LEU A 15 -2.28 -8.42 -42.72
CA LEU A 15 -1.87 -9.71 -42.15
C LEU A 15 -1.01 -9.52 -40.90
N GLU A 16 -0.13 -8.51 -40.88
CA GLU A 16 0.69 -8.17 -39.70
C GLU A 16 -0.18 -7.67 -38.54
N LYS A 17 -1.22 -6.85 -38.81
CA LYS A 17 -2.22 -6.46 -37.81
C LYS A 17 -3.00 -7.67 -37.26
N LEU A 18 -3.42 -8.60 -38.13
CA LEU A 18 -4.18 -9.81 -37.74
C LEU A 18 -3.35 -10.83 -36.93
N ILE A 19 -2.06 -10.97 -37.24
CA ILE A 19 -1.15 -11.89 -36.55
C ILE A 19 -0.70 -11.30 -35.20
N ILE A 20 -0.53 -9.98 -35.12
CA ILE A 20 -0.17 -9.29 -33.88
C ILE A 20 -1.37 -9.31 -32.91
N ASP A 21 -2.59 -9.03 -33.35
CA ASP A 21 -3.76 -9.00 -32.44
C ASP A 21 -4.08 -10.36 -31.79
N LYS A 22 -3.97 -11.47 -32.52
CA LYS A 22 -4.31 -12.81 -31.97
C LYS A 22 -3.24 -13.41 -31.06
N LYS A 23 -1.96 -13.06 -31.21
CA LYS A 23 -0.89 -13.54 -30.30
C LYS A 23 -0.81 -12.72 -29.02
N VAL A 24 -1.23 -11.45 -29.05
CA VAL A 24 -1.16 -10.53 -27.91
C VAL A 24 -2.14 -10.93 -26.79
N SER A 25 -3.36 -11.38 -27.11
CA SER A 25 -4.35 -11.77 -26.08
C SER A 25 -3.94 -13.00 -25.25
N LYS A 26 -3.22 -13.95 -25.86
CA LYS A 26 -2.73 -15.15 -25.15
C LYS A 26 -1.71 -14.83 -24.06
N TRP A 27 -0.81 -13.89 -24.30
CA TRP A 27 0.23 -13.53 -23.32
C TRP A 27 -0.30 -12.66 -22.17
N GLU A 28 -1.28 -11.79 -22.43
CA GLU A 28 -1.97 -11.03 -21.39
C GLU A 28 -2.76 -11.94 -20.45
N SER A 29 -3.41 -12.97 -21.03
CA SER A 29 -4.02 -14.04 -20.25
C SER A 29 -2.97 -14.78 -19.41
N VAL A 30 -1.82 -15.18 -19.97
CA VAL A 30 -0.75 -15.85 -19.21
C VAL A 30 -0.18 -14.97 -18.09
N LEU A 31 0.03 -13.68 -18.34
CA LEU A 31 0.48 -12.72 -17.31
C LEU A 31 -0.54 -12.55 -16.20
N LEU A 32 -1.83 -12.45 -16.52
CA LEU A 32 -2.88 -12.38 -15.51
C LEU A 32 -2.99 -13.69 -14.71
N HIS A 33 -2.89 -14.85 -15.38
CA HIS A 33 -2.84 -16.14 -14.69
C HIS A 33 -1.59 -16.25 -13.82
N LEU A 34 -0.44 -15.72 -14.24
CA LEU A 34 0.79 -15.72 -13.43
C LEU A 34 0.73 -14.73 -12.28
N VAL A 35 0.05 -13.59 -12.40
CA VAL A 35 -0.25 -12.69 -11.28
C VAL A 35 -1.19 -13.38 -10.30
N VAL A 36 -2.24 -14.05 -10.78
CA VAL A 36 -3.17 -14.82 -9.94
C VAL A 36 -2.48 -16.02 -9.29
N PHE A 37 -1.57 -16.69 -10.00
CA PHE A 37 -0.76 -17.78 -9.46
C PHE A 37 0.24 -17.25 -8.44
N ALA A 38 0.83 -16.08 -8.69
CA ALA A 38 1.69 -15.37 -7.74
C ALA A 38 0.94 -14.98 -6.47
N LEU A 39 -0.37 -14.70 -6.52
CA LEU A 39 -1.20 -14.49 -5.31
C LEU A 39 -1.43 -15.76 -4.48
N LEU A 40 -1.14 -16.94 -5.03
CA LEU A 40 -1.32 -18.24 -4.37
C LEU A 40 -0.01 -18.86 -3.89
N LEU A 41 1.15 -18.30 -4.27
CA LEU A 41 2.46 -18.81 -3.90
C LEU A 41 2.87 -18.38 -2.47
N PRO A 42 3.85 -19.03 -1.82
CA PRO A 42 4.45 -18.49 -0.60
C PRO A 42 5.04 -17.10 -0.81
N SER A 43 4.99 -16.21 0.18
CA SER A 43 5.30 -14.76 0.06
C SER A 43 6.60 -14.41 -0.68
N ALA A 44 7.67 -15.20 -0.50
CA ALA A 44 8.93 -15.04 -1.23
C ALA A 44 8.76 -15.28 -2.74
N TRP A 45 8.04 -16.35 -3.11
CA TRP A 45 7.72 -16.67 -4.50
C TRP A 45 6.72 -15.68 -5.09
N GLN A 46 5.76 -15.17 -4.33
CA GLN A 46 4.86 -14.09 -4.78
C GLN A 46 5.66 -12.84 -5.16
N SER A 47 6.62 -12.44 -4.32
CA SER A 47 7.45 -11.26 -4.54
C SER A 47 8.37 -11.43 -5.76
N ILE A 48 8.95 -12.62 -5.93
CA ILE A 48 9.81 -12.95 -7.09
C ILE A 48 8.97 -12.99 -8.37
N SER A 49 7.83 -13.67 -8.37
CA SER A 49 6.98 -13.77 -9.56
C SER A 49 6.31 -12.44 -9.90
N ALA A 50 5.79 -11.68 -8.94
CA ALA A 50 5.30 -10.32 -9.17
C ALA A 50 6.41 -9.37 -9.66
N GLY A 51 7.63 -9.48 -9.12
CA GLY A 51 8.80 -8.73 -9.57
C GLY A 51 9.21 -9.09 -11.00
N LEU A 52 9.32 -10.38 -11.32
CA LEU A 52 9.67 -10.86 -12.66
C LEU A 52 8.59 -10.55 -13.69
N LEU A 53 7.30 -10.66 -13.34
CA LEU A 53 6.16 -10.30 -14.19
C LEU A 53 6.08 -8.79 -14.40
N GLY A 54 6.28 -8.01 -13.34
CA GLY A 54 6.36 -6.55 -13.41
C GLY A 54 7.51 -6.12 -14.31
N LEU A 55 8.68 -6.74 -14.17
CA LEU A 55 9.85 -6.49 -15.02
C LEU A 55 9.61 -6.94 -16.46
N THR A 56 9.07 -8.14 -16.73
CA THR A 56 8.77 -8.56 -18.11
C THR A 56 7.71 -7.67 -18.76
N PHE A 57 6.69 -7.25 -18.01
CA PHE A 57 5.70 -6.28 -18.50
C PHE A 57 6.34 -4.91 -18.82
N LEU A 58 7.25 -4.43 -17.97
CA LEU A 58 7.98 -3.17 -18.19
C LEU A 58 9.03 -3.25 -19.31
N PHE A 59 9.69 -4.40 -19.50
CA PHE A 59 10.83 -4.56 -20.42
C PHE A 59 10.46 -5.17 -21.79
N GLN A 60 9.51 -6.10 -21.90
CA GLN A 60 9.18 -6.75 -23.19
C GLN A 60 8.16 -5.98 -24.03
N LYS A 61 7.34 -5.11 -23.44
CA LYS A 61 6.36 -4.33 -24.20
C LYS A 61 6.33 -2.89 -23.73
N GLY A 62 7.16 -2.07 -24.37
CA GLY A 62 6.87 -0.66 -24.50
C GLY A 62 5.52 -0.47 -25.20
N TYR A 63 4.47 -0.23 -24.42
CA TYR A 63 3.49 0.84 -24.66
C TYR A 63 2.75 0.87 -26.02
N ARG A 64 2.73 -0.21 -26.83
CA ARG A 64 2.31 -0.13 -28.25
C ARG A 64 1.03 -0.87 -28.67
N SER A 65 0.32 -1.63 -27.83
CA SER A 65 -1.00 -2.19 -28.22
C SER A 65 -2.16 -1.47 -27.54
N ASN A 66 -2.89 -0.66 -28.33
CA ASN A 66 -4.03 0.16 -27.89
C ASN A 66 -5.34 -0.61 -27.68
N VAL A 67 -5.38 -1.92 -27.93
CA VAL A 67 -6.62 -2.71 -27.88
C VAL A 67 -6.50 -3.77 -26.80
N TRP A 68 -7.21 -3.56 -25.69
CA TRP A 68 -7.43 -4.59 -24.68
C TRP A 68 -8.75 -5.27 -25.05
N SER A 69 -8.73 -6.58 -25.26
CA SER A 69 -9.91 -7.32 -25.70
C SER A 69 -10.97 -7.40 -24.59
N SER A 70 -12.24 -7.57 -24.99
CA SER A 70 -13.37 -7.84 -24.07
C SER A 70 -13.15 -9.10 -23.20
N GLU A 71 -12.22 -9.96 -23.60
CA GLU A 71 -11.82 -11.18 -22.87
C GLU A 71 -11.17 -10.86 -21.52
N VAL A 72 -10.50 -9.71 -21.36
CA VAL A 72 -9.83 -9.34 -20.10
C VAL A 72 -10.84 -9.08 -18.98
N GLY A 73 -11.96 -8.41 -19.29
CA GLY A 73 -13.03 -8.20 -18.32
C GLY A 73 -13.76 -9.51 -17.93
N MET A 74 -13.80 -10.48 -18.83
CA MET A 74 -14.32 -11.83 -18.54
C MET A 74 -13.35 -12.61 -17.66
N LEU A 75 -12.06 -12.60 -18.00
CA LEU A 75 -11.02 -13.29 -17.24
C LEU A 75 -10.92 -12.72 -15.83
N PHE A 76 -11.03 -11.40 -15.68
CA PHE A 76 -11.07 -10.74 -14.38
C PHE A 76 -12.27 -11.18 -13.53
N ARG A 77 -13.49 -11.23 -14.10
CA ARG A 77 -14.67 -11.73 -13.39
C ARG A 77 -14.48 -13.17 -12.94
N LYS A 78 -13.92 -14.02 -13.81
CA LYS A 78 -13.57 -15.41 -13.47
C LYS A 78 -12.56 -15.48 -12.33
N THR A 79 -11.53 -14.65 -12.35
CA THR A 79 -10.55 -14.54 -11.26
C THR A 79 -11.20 -14.12 -9.95
N LEU A 80 -12.07 -13.10 -9.96
CA LEU A 80 -12.76 -12.65 -8.76
C LEU A 80 -13.69 -13.72 -8.20
N THR A 81 -14.44 -14.39 -9.07
CA THR A 81 -15.28 -15.54 -8.68
C THR A 81 -14.43 -16.67 -8.11
N PHE A 82 -13.30 -16.99 -8.75
CA PHE A 82 -12.37 -18.01 -8.25
C PHE A 82 -11.82 -17.65 -6.87
N LEU A 83 -11.37 -16.41 -6.66
CA LEU A 83 -10.88 -15.94 -5.36
C LEU A 83 -11.97 -15.95 -4.29
N ALA A 84 -13.20 -15.55 -4.64
CA ALA A 84 -14.34 -15.62 -3.73
C ALA A 84 -14.71 -17.07 -3.37
N LEU A 85 -14.68 -18.00 -4.34
CA LEU A 85 -14.92 -19.41 -4.10
C LEU A 85 -13.81 -20.05 -3.27
N ALA A 86 -12.54 -19.78 -3.59
CA ALA A 86 -11.39 -20.22 -2.80
C ALA A 86 -11.50 -19.70 -1.36
N TRP A 87 -11.98 -18.46 -1.18
CA TRP A 87 -12.25 -17.90 0.14
C TRP A 87 -13.34 -18.65 0.89
N VAL A 88 -14.50 -18.88 0.27
CA VAL A 88 -15.59 -19.67 0.87
C VAL A 88 -15.08 -21.07 1.25
N CYS A 89 -14.34 -21.72 0.36
CA CYS A 89 -13.74 -23.03 0.63
C CYS A 89 -12.79 -22.98 1.83
N LEU A 90 -11.88 -22.02 1.91
CA LEU A 90 -10.94 -21.88 3.03
C LEU A 90 -11.67 -21.54 4.35
N MET A 91 -12.76 -20.76 4.31
CA MET A 91 -13.61 -20.50 5.47
C MET A 91 -14.35 -21.75 5.92
N VAL A 92 -14.89 -22.53 4.99
CA VAL A 92 -15.54 -23.81 5.30
C VAL A 92 -14.52 -24.78 5.90
N LEU A 93 -13.32 -24.89 5.31
CA LEU A 93 -12.24 -25.73 5.84
C LEU A 93 -11.81 -25.27 7.24
N ALA A 94 -11.67 -23.95 7.46
CA ALA A 94 -11.37 -23.38 8.76
C ALA A 94 -12.44 -23.74 9.81
N VAL A 95 -13.73 -23.59 9.48
CA VAL A 95 -14.84 -23.97 10.38
C VAL A 95 -14.85 -25.48 10.64
N LEU A 96 -14.64 -26.30 9.61
CA LEU A 96 -14.59 -27.77 9.76
C LEU A 96 -13.40 -28.22 10.62
N ASP A 97 -12.27 -27.55 10.52
CA ASP A 97 -11.09 -27.83 11.34
C ASP A 97 -11.30 -27.42 12.80
N ASP A 98 -11.92 -26.26 13.04
CA ASP A 98 -12.35 -25.83 14.39
C ASP A 98 -13.25 -26.86 15.06
N MET A 99 -14.27 -27.33 14.33
CA MET A 99 -15.22 -28.33 14.82
C MET A 99 -14.56 -29.66 15.14
N ARG A 100 -13.37 -29.93 14.58
CA ARG A 100 -12.57 -31.14 14.85
C ARG A 100 -11.54 -30.94 15.96
N GLY A 101 -11.49 -29.75 16.59
CA GLY A 101 -10.46 -29.39 17.56
C GLY A 101 -9.10 -29.09 16.93
N GLY A 102 -9.04 -28.88 15.61
CA GLY A 102 -7.86 -28.46 14.88
C GLY A 102 -7.55 -26.97 15.05
N GLU A 103 -6.32 -26.56 14.73
CA GLU A 103 -5.97 -25.16 14.74
C GLU A 103 -6.47 -24.48 13.46
N ILE A 104 -7.56 -23.72 13.56
CA ILE A 104 -8.06 -22.83 12.49
C ILE A 104 -6.99 -21.87 11.93
N LYS A 105 -6.01 -21.57 12.80
CA LYS A 105 -5.06 -20.47 12.70
C LYS A 105 -4.33 -20.39 11.35
N PRO A 106 -3.83 -21.46 10.73
CA PRO A 106 -3.10 -21.37 9.45
C PRO A 106 -4.00 -20.90 8.30
N TYR A 107 -5.24 -21.38 8.22
CA TYR A 107 -6.15 -21.09 7.12
C TYR A 107 -6.69 -19.66 7.19
N ILE A 108 -7.17 -19.22 8.35
CA ILE A 108 -7.63 -17.83 8.53
C ILE A 108 -6.46 -16.86 8.46
N ARG A 109 -5.28 -17.22 8.96
CA ARG A 109 -4.09 -16.37 8.84
C ARG A 109 -3.64 -16.25 7.39
N LEU A 110 -3.71 -17.30 6.58
CA LEU A 110 -3.44 -17.20 5.13
C LEU A 110 -4.47 -16.29 4.45
N LEU A 111 -5.75 -16.42 4.80
CA LEU A 111 -6.85 -15.58 4.29
C LEU A 111 -6.73 -14.10 4.71
N GLY A 112 -6.36 -13.83 5.95
CA GLY A 112 -6.15 -12.48 6.50
C GLY A 112 -4.88 -11.82 5.96
N LYS A 113 -3.77 -12.57 5.90
CA LYS A 113 -2.47 -12.07 5.43
C LYS A 113 -2.43 -11.77 3.93
N GLN A 114 -3.12 -12.55 3.11
CA GLN A 114 -2.99 -12.46 1.65
C GLN A 114 -4.30 -12.14 0.93
N GLY A 115 -5.46 -12.44 1.52
CA GLY A 115 -6.68 -12.67 0.76
C GLY A 115 -7.67 -11.51 0.75
N LEU A 116 -8.18 -11.09 1.90
CA LEU A 116 -9.48 -10.39 1.85
C LEU A 116 -9.36 -8.90 1.50
N TRP A 117 -8.63 -8.12 2.29
CA TRP A 117 -8.63 -6.66 2.12
C TRP A 117 -7.86 -6.22 0.89
N GLY A 118 -6.69 -6.82 0.66
CA GLY A 118 -5.91 -6.60 -0.54
C GLY A 118 -6.71 -7.03 -1.77
N SER A 119 -7.08 -8.30 -1.90
CA SER A 119 -7.71 -8.80 -3.14
C SER A 119 -9.07 -8.21 -3.43
N VAL A 120 -9.91 -7.92 -2.42
CA VAL A 120 -11.22 -7.28 -2.64
C VAL A 120 -11.07 -5.80 -3.00
N THR A 121 -10.18 -5.07 -2.33
CA THR A 121 -9.90 -3.65 -2.68
C THR A 121 -9.25 -3.56 -4.06
N ILE A 122 -8.28 -4.43 -4.36
CA ILE A 122 -7.69 -4.57 -5.68
C ILE A 122 -8.78 -4.88 -6.70
N ALA A 123 -9.61 -5.89 -6.45
CA ALA A 123 -10.60 -6.31 -7.41
C ALA A 123 -11.64 -5.22 -7.64
N ALA A 124 -12.09 -4.53 -6.59
CA ALA A 124 -13.02 -3.43 -6.71
C ALA A 124 -12.41 -2.26 -7.51
N ILE A 125 -11.15 -1.90 -7.26
CA ILE A 125 -10.48 -0.80 -7.96
C ILE A 125 -10.11 -1.21 -9.40
N ILE A 126 -9.62 -2.42 -9.64
CA ILE A 126 -9.34 -2.95 -10.99
C ILE A 126 -10.65 -3.06 -11.79
N TYR A 127 -11.71 -3.58 -11.20
CA TYR A 127 -13.03 -3.61 -11.82
C TYR A 127 -13.53 -2.20 -12.16
N PHE A 128 -13.34 -1.23 -11.26
CA PHE A 128 -13.62 0.19 -11.50
C PHE A 128 -12.83 0.74 -12.70
N GLN A 129 -11.54 0.38 -12.81
CA GLN A 129 -10.66 0.82 -13.89
C GLN A 129 -11.05 0.22 -15.25
N PHE A 130 -11.44 -1.06 -15.27
CA PHE A 130 -11.78 -1.78 -16.50
C PHE A 130 -13.18 -1.50 -17.01
N THR A 131 -14.14 -1.26 -16.11
CA THR A 131 -15.52 -1.13 -16.57
C THR A 131 -15.78 0.19 -17.27
N ARG A 132 -15.15 1.32 -16.88
CA ARG A 132 -15.27 2.69 -17.47
C ARG A 132 -16.69 3.14 -17.90
N THR A 133 -17.72 2.35 -17.63
CA THR A 133 -19.12 2.68 -17.70
C THR A 133 -19.38 3.55 -16.49
N ARG A 134 -20.05 4.69 -16.68
CA ARG A 134 -20.43 5.77 -15.74
C ARG A 134 -21.04 5.35 -14.38
N ASN A 135 -21.03 4.08 -14.03
CA ASN A 135 -21.68 3.54 -12.85
C ASN A 135 -20.82 3.76 -11.60
N PHE A 136 -21.20 4.81 -10.86
CA PHE A 136 -20.89 5.11 -9.45
C PHE A 136 -21.02 3.93 -8.46
N LEU A 137 -21.51 2.77 -8.92
CA LEU A 137 -21.82 1.61 -8.11
C LEU A 137 -20.60 1.05 -7.36
N ASN A 138 -19.38 1.24 -7.90
CA ASN A 138 -18.18 0.58 -7.36
C ASN A 138 -17.52 1.31 -6.19
N LEU A 139 -17.51 2.66 -6.18
CA LEU A 139 -17.01 3.42 -5.01
C LEU A 139 -17.94 3.25 -3.79
N LYS A 140 -19.24 3.07 -4.03
CA LYS A 140 -20.21 2.74 -2.98
C LYS A 140 -19.93 1.39 -2.32
N ILE A 141 -19.48 0.39 -3.10
CA ILE A 141 -19.06 -0.91 -2.56
C ILE A 141 -17.80 -0.75 -1.69
N LEU A 142 -16.81 0.01 -2.16
CA LEU A 142 -15.61 0.30 -1.38
C LEU A 142 -15.94 1.03 -0.06
N LEU A 143 -16.83 2.01 -0.12
CA LEU A 143 -17.34 2.72 1.06
C LEU A 143 -18.04 1.76 2.01
N GLY A 144 -18.97 0.93 1.51
CA GLY A 144 -19.67 -0.07 2.32
C GLY A 144 -18.71 -1.03 3.01
N PHE A 145 -17.70 -1.53 2.29
CA PHE A 145 -16.67 -2.40 2.86
C PHE A 145 -15.80 -1.70 3.92
N THR A 146 -15.42 -0.46 3.66
CA THR A 146 -14.63 0.36 4.61
C THR A 146 -15.45 0.70 5.86
N SER A 147 -16.74 0.96 5.71
CA SER A 147 -17.68 1.15 6.82
C SER A 147 -17.84 -0.12 7.65
N LEU A 148 -17.98 -1.29 7.02
CA LEU A 148 -18.02 -2.57 7.73
C LEU A 148 -16.71 -2.85 8.48
N LEU A 149 -15.56 -2.57 7.85
CA LEU A 149 -14.27 -2.65 8.52
C LEU A 149 -14.20 -1.70 9.73
N LEU A 150 -14.70 -0.48 9.59
CA LEU A 150 -14.72 0.48 10.69
C LEU A 150 -15.55 -0.03 11.86
N VAL A 151 -16.75 -0.55 11.60
CA VAL A 151 -17.58 -1.19 12.64
C VAL A 151 -16.83 -2.34 13.31
N TYR A 152 -16.22 -3.22 12.52
CA TYR A 152 -15.41 -4.33 13.06
C TYR A 152 -14.24 -3.83 13.91
N CYS A 153 -13.50 -2.82 13.46
CA CYS A 153 -12.40 -2.23 14.22
C CYS A 153 -12.88 -1.57 15.52
N VAL A 154 -14.05 -0.92 15.52
CA VAL A 154 -14.66 -0.38 16.75
C VAL A 154 -15.02 -1.51 17.72
N VAL A 155 -15.62 -2.60 17.23
CA VAL A 155 -15.89 -3.79 18.06
C VAL A 155 -14.58 -4.36 18.61
N GLN A 156 -13.57 -4.56 17.76
CA GLN A 156 -12.25 -5.06 18.14
C GLN A 156 -11.58 -4.16 19.19
N ARG A 157 -11.71 -2.82 19.08
CA ARG A 157 -11.17 -1.83 20.02
C ARG A 157 -11.68 -2.05 21.44
N TYR A 158 -12.98 -2.27 21.62
CA TYR A 158 -13.60 -2.30 22.95
C TYR A 158 -13.79 -3.71 23.52
N THR A 159 -13.90 -4.72 22.65
CA THR A 159 -14.15 -6.11 23.09
C THR A 159 -12.91 -6.99 23.02
N GLY A 160 -11.89 -6.57 22.27
CA GLY A 160 -10.72 -7.38 21.96
C GLY A 160 -11.01 -8.56 21.04
N ILE A 161 -12.22 -8.69 20.48
CA ILE A 161 -12.57 -9.77 19.55
C ILE A 161 -11.64 -9.70 18.33
N ASP A 162 -11.06 -10.85 17.97
CA ASP A 162 -10.10 -10.97 16.88
C ASP A 162 -10.43 -12.15 15.97
N TRP A 163 -11.33 -11.91 15.03
CA TRP A 163 -11.78 -12.91 14.06
C TRP A 163 -10.67 -13.38 13.10
N VAL A 164 -9.55 -12.67 13.02
CA VAL A 164 -8.36 -13.11 12.26
C VAL A 164 -7.73 -14.34 12.90
N HIS A 165 -7.90 -14.52 14.20
CA HIS A 165 -7.35 -15.66 14.94
C HIS A 165 -8.44 -16.67 15.36
N GLY A 166 -9.63 -16.59 14.76
CA GLY A 166 -10.78 -17.46 15.02
C GLY A 166 -11.96 -16.72 15.65
N PHE A 167 -13.15 -17.32 15.60
CA PHE A 167 -14.38 -16.69 16.16
C PHE A 167 -14.31 -16.51 17.68
N SER A 168 -13.56 -17.36 18.38
CA SER A 168 -13.23 -17.26 19.80
C SER A 168 -11.94 -16.47 20.07
N GLY A 169 -11.26 -16.00 19.03
CA GLY A 169 -10.00 -15.29 19.10
C GLY A 169 -10.12 -13.97 19.85
N LYS A 170 -9.16 -13.70 20.74
CA LYS A 170 -9.01 -12.40 21.41
C LYS A 170 -7.62 -11.82 21.14
N LEU A 171 -7.57 -10.51 21.01
CA LEU A 171 -6.33 -9.75 20.98
C LEU A 171 -5.57 -9.98 22.29
N GLY A 172 -4.28 -10.23 22.17
CA GLY A 172 -3.40 -10.42 23.33
C GLY A 172 -3.36 -9.19 24.23
N MET A 173 -3.15 -9.40 25.53
CA MET A 173 -3.07 -8.33 26.54
C MET A 173 -1.98 -7.29 26.24
N ASN A 174 -0.93 -7.68 25.51
CA ASN A 174 0.09 -6.76 25.02
C ASN A 174 -0.43 -5.71 24.01
N ARG A 175 -1.68 -5.83 23.56
CA ARG A 175 -2.38 -4.84 22.73
C ARG A 175 -3.40 -4.03 23.52
N TYR A 176 -3.69 -4.39 24.75
CA TYR A 176 -4.60 -3.67 25.62
C TYR A 176 -3.84 -2.56 26.34
N ALA A 177 -4.22 -1.31 26.09
CA ALA A 177 -3.60 -0.15 26.72
C ALA A 177 -4.64 0.98 26.82
N TYR A 178 -4.64 1.71 27.95
CA TYR A 178 -5.58 2.81 28.20
C TYR A 178 -7.05 2.38 28.08
N ASP A 179 -7.36 1.22 28.67
CA ASP A 179 -8.69 0.61 28.71
C ASP A 179 -9.31 0.22 27.36
N VAL A 180 -8.48 0.12 26.32
CA VAL A 180 -8.89 -0.27 24.97
C VAL A 180 -7.82 -1.11 24.27
N TYR A 181 -8.24 -1.92 23.30
CA TYR A 181 -7.34 -2.68 22.46
C TYR A 181 -6.84 -1.86 21.27
N ARG A 182 -5.59 -2.08 20.86
CA ARG A 182 -5.06 -1.61 19.58
C ARG A 182 -5.59 -2.47 18.43
N VAL A 183 -6.31 -1.85 17.51
CA VAL A 183 -6.95 -2.56 16.40
C VAL A 183 -5.92 -2.92 15.34
N SER A 184 -6.03 -4.13 14.79
CA SER A 184 -5.28 -4.58 13.61
C SER A 184 -6.19 -4.89 12.43
N GLY A 185 -7.51 -4.73 12.59
CA GLY A 185 -8.48 -5.08 11.57
C GLY A 185 -8.28 -6.55 11.19
N TRP A 186 -8.06 -6.79 9.90
CA TRP A 186 -7.82 -8.14 9.35
C TRP A 186 -6.34 -8.54 9.26
N MET A 187 -5.44 -7.70 9.76
CA MET A 187 -3.99 -7.96 9.72
C MET A 187 -3.49 -8.55 11.03
N ASP A 188 -2.34 -9.22 10.97
CA ASP A 188 -1.71 -9.81 12.13
C ASP A 188 -1.29 -8.76 13.16
N HIS A 189 -0.90 -7.55 12.74
CA HIS A 189 -0.30 -6.55 13.62
C HIS A 189 -0.84 -5.13 13.38
N PRO A 190 -1.15 -4.35 14.44
CA PRO A 190 -1.69 -2.98 14.30
C PRO A 190 -0.80 -2.04 13.50
N LEU A 191 0.53 -2.22 13.60
CA LEU A 191 1.48 -1.39 12.86
C LEU A 191 1.42 -1.68 11.36
N THR A 192 1.38 -2.96 10.98
CA THR A 192 1.27 -3.37 9.58
C THR A 192 -0.05 -2.88 8.99
N PHE A 193 -1.15 -3.06 9.72
CA PHE A 193 -2.46 -2.50 9.34
C PHE A 193 -2.40 -0.98 9.11
N SER A 194 -1.79 -0.24 10.02
CA SER A 194 -1.71 1.22 9.90
C SER A 194 -0.88 1.71 8.71
N PHE A 195 0.21 1.01 8.36
CA PHE A 195 0.99 1.36 7.16
C PHE A 195 0.23 1.02 5.87
N ASN A 196 -0.55 -0.07 5.86
CA ASN A 196 -1.46 -0.39 4.76
C ASN A 196 -2.55 0.67 4.60
N LEU A 197 -3.21 1.05 5.70
CA LEU A 197 -4.23 2.12 5.72
C LEU A 197 -3.65 3.45 5.23
N MET A 198 -2.42 3.80 5.62
CA MET A 198 -1.73 5.00 5.10
C MET A 198 -1.66 4.99 3.57
N LEU A 199 -1.20 3.89 2.95
CA LEU A 199 -1.10 3.82 1.48
C LEU A 199 -2.46 4.00 0.80
N VAL A 200 -3.49 3.30 1.28
CA VAL A 200 -4.85 3.39 0.71
C VAL A 200 -5.48 4.77 0.94
N THR A 201 -5.22 5.38 2.10
CA THR A 201 -5.67 6.76 2.40
C THR A 201 -5.05 7.75 1.44
N LEU A 202 -3.75 7.65 1.18
CA LEU A 202 -3.05 8.56 0.27
C LEU A 202 -3.51 8.41 -1.19
N ILE A 203 -3.86 7.19 -1.63
CA ILE A 203 -4.52 6.99 -2.92
C ILE A 203 -5.88 7.69 -2.92
N SER A 204 -6.72 7.44 -1.89
CA SER A 204 -8.05 8.04 -1.78
C SER A 204 -8.01 9.58 -1.81
N VAL A 205 -7.02 10.20 -1.14
CA VAL A 205 -6.79 11.66 -1.20
C VAL A 205 -6.37 12.11 -2.59
N ALA A 206 -5.45 11.39 -3.22
CA ALA A 206 -4.99 11.72 -4.57
C ALA A 206 -6.14 11.68 -5.58
N GLU A 207 -6.98 10.65 -5.54
CA GLU A 207 -8.17 10.52 -6.38
C GLU A 207 -9.19 11.62 -6.07
N CYS A 208 -9.43 11.92 -4.79
CA CYS A 208 -10.29 13.03 -4.38
C CYS A 208 -9.84 14.36 -5.02
N PHE A 209 -8.55 14.71 -4.89
CA PHE A 209 -8.02 15.96 -5.44
C PHE A 209 -8.07 15.99 -6.95
N TYR A 210 -7.76 14.86 -7.57
CA TYR A 210 -7.74 14.72 -9.01
C TYR A 210 -9.12 14.90 -9.65
N VAL A 211 -10.11 14.18 -9.13
CA VAL A 211 -11.51 14.22 -9.57
C VAL A 211 -12.13 15.59 -9.29
N PHE A 212 -11.80 16.19 -8.13
CA PHE A 212 -12.25 17.54 -7.77
C PHE A 212 -11.75 18.60 -8.77
N LYS A 213 -10.46 18.54 -9.15
CA LYS A 213 -9.88 19.46 -10.14
C LYS A 213 -10.53 19.39 -11.51
N ARG A 214 -11.10 18.25 -11.86
CA ARG A 214 -11.81 18.02 -13.12
C ARG A 214 -13.31 18.34 -13.06
N GLY A 215 -13.79 18.91 -11.95
CA GLY A 215 -15.18 19.37 -11.82
C GLY A 215 -16.18 18.28 -11.41
N PHE A 216 -15.75 17.05 -11.16
CA PHE A 216 -16.62 15.93 -10.77
C PHE A 216 -16.92 15.97 -9.26
N GLN A 217 -17.63 17.01 -8.80
CA GLN A 217 -17.82 17.29 -7.37
C GLN A 217 -18.44 16.12 -6.59
N LYS A 218 -19.49 15.49 -7.13
CA LYS A 218 -20.18 14.36 -6.46
C LYS A 218 -19.22 13.21 -6.19
N GLU A 219 -18.35 12.89 -7.14
CA GLU A 219 -17.37 11.81 -7.00
C GLU A 219 -16.24 12.23 -6.04
N ALA A 220 -15.79 13.48 -6.10
CA ALA A 220 -14.83 14.01 -5.13
C ALA A 220 -15.35 13.91 -3.69
N TYR A 221 -16.64 14.18 -3.43
CA TYR A 221 -17.23 14.01 -2.10
C TYR A 221 -17.25 12.56 -1.63
N LEU A 222 -17.47 11.59 -2.53
CA LEU A 222 -17.40 10.18 -2.19
C LEU A 222 -15.96 9.76 -1.83
N TRP A 223 -14.96 10.21 -2.58
CA TRP A 223 -13.54 10.00 -2.25
C TRP A 223 -13.13 10.71 -0.96
N ALA A 224 -13.66 11.90 -0.68
CA ALA A 224 -13.46 12.58 0.59
C ALA A 224 -14.07 11.79 1.75
N THR A 225 -15.26 11.21 1.57
CA THR A 225 -15.91 10.34 2.56
C THR A 225 -15.07 9.09 2.80
N GLN A 226 -14.59 8.44 1.74
CA GLN A 226 -13.70 7.27 1.82
C GLN A 226 -12.42 7.60 2.58
N THR A 227 -11.82 8.76 2.30
CA THR A 227 -10.65 9.29 3.01
C THR A 227 -10.95 9.47 4.49
N GLY A 228 -12.10 10.06 4.84
CA GLY A 228 -12.53 10.23 6.23
C GLY A 228 -12.63 8.91 6.98
N LEU A 229 -13.28 7.90 6.39
CA LEU A 229 -13.40 6.56 6.98
C LEU A 229 -12.03 5.90 7.19
N LEU A 230 -11.14 5.98 6.19
CA LEU A 230 -9.79 5.43 6.28
C LEU A 230 -8.92 6.15 7.33
N LEU A 231 -9.06 7.46 7.47
CA LEU A 231 -8.41 8.23 8.53
C LEU A 231 -8.93 7.82 9.91
N THR A 232 -10.24 7.62 10.07
CA THR A 232 -10.81 7.11 11.34
C THR A 232 -10.23 5.74 11.67
N LEU A 233 -10.20 4.82 10.69
CA LEU A 233 -9.56 3.51 10.86
C LEU A 233 -8.08 3.62 11.26
N LEU A 234 -7.33 4.52 10.62
CA LEU A 234 -5.92 4.76 10.90
C LEU A 234 -5.70 5.29 12.32
N LEU A 235 -6.60 6.16 12.81
CA LEU A 235 -6.56 6.65 14.18
C LEU A 235 -6.84 5.54 15.21
N LEU A 236 -7.76 4.62 14.91
CA LEU A 236 -8.07 3.50 15.80
C LEU A 236 -6.88 2.54 16.02
N THR A 237 -5.92 2.48 15.10
CA THR A 237 -4.73 1.60 15.25
C THR A 237 -3.76 2.08 16.33
N ASP A 238 -3.89 3.36 16.73
CA ASP A 238 -3.00 4.03 17.69
C ASP A 238 -1.51 3.87 17.30
N SER A 239 -1.24 4.00 16.00
CA SER A 239 0.11 3.89 15.42
C SER A 239 0.62 5.29 15.08
N ARG A 240 1.28 5.91 16.06
CA ARG A 240 1.74 7.32 16.06
C ARG A 240 2.41 7.76 14.75
N PHE A 241 3.40 7.01 14.27
CA PHE A 241 4.18 7.42 13.11
C PHE A 241 3.41 7.33 11.78
N PRO A 242 2.74 6.21 11.43
CA PRO A 242 1.85 6.16 10.27
C PRO A 242 0.80 7.27 10.25
N ILE A 243 0.18 7.56 11.41
CA ILE A 243 -0.78 8.67 11.55
C ILE A 243 -0.11 10.00 11.18
N ALA A 244 0.99 10.35 11.87
CA ALA A 244 1.69 11.62 11.66
C ALA A 244 2.18 11.79 10.21
N LEU A 245 2.79 10.74 9.64
CA LEU A 245 3.28 10.75 8.26
C LEU A 245 2.12 10.91 7.26
N THR A 246 0.99 10.23 7.47
CA THR A 246 -0.19 10.35 6.59
C THR A 246 -0.70 11.79 6.57
N PHE A 247 -0.90 12.41 7.73
CA PHE A 247 -1.36 13.80 7.81
C PHE A 247 -0.36 14.78 7.18
N ALA A 248 0.94 14.59 7.42
CA ALA A 248 1.98 15.40 6.80
C ALA A 248 1.95 15.31 5.26
N LEU A 249 1.76 14.10 4.72
CA LEU A 249 1.70 13.87 3.28
C LEU A 249 0.40 14.35 2.64
N ILE A 250 -0.75 14.24 3.32
CA ILE A 250 -2.02 14.84 2.85
C ILE A 250 -1.88 16.35 2.76
N LEU A 251 -1.26 16.97 3.76
CA LEU A 251 -1.04 18.40 3.74
C LEU A 251 -0.06 18.83 2.65
N LEU A 252 1.05 18.09 2.49
CA LEU A 252 1.99 18.31 1.40
C LEU A 252 1.28 18.21 0.04
N ALA A 253 0.41 17.21 -0.15
CA ALA A 253 -0.42 17.07 -1.34
C ALA A 253 -1.34 18.28 -1.55
N ALA A 254 -1.99 18.78 -0.49
CA ALA A 254 -2.86 19.94 -0.59
C ALA A 254 -2.08 21.21 -1.00
N ILE A 255 -0.90 21.43 -0.41
CA ILE A 255 0.03 22.53 -0.75
C ILE A 255 0.53 22.39 -2.20
N TRP A 256 0.83 21.17 -2.63
CA TRP A 256 1.30 20.87 -3.98
C TRP A 256 0.20 21.16 -5.00
N GLU A 257 -0.99 20.60 -4.79
CA GLU A 257 -2.09 20.64 -5.76
C GLU A 257 -2.83 21.97 -5.80
N PHE A 258 -2.97 22.66 -4.67
CA PHE A 258 -3.81 23.86 -4.57
C PHE A 258 -3.00 25.06 -4.08
N ARG A 259 -2.54 25.88 -5.04
CA ARG A 259 -1.77 27.11 -4.74
C ARG A 259 -2.46 28.03 -3.72
N LYS A 260 -3.80 28.15 -3.80
CA LYS A 260 -4.60 28.98 -2.88
C LYS A 260 -4.55 28.52 -1.42
N PHE A 261 -4.31 27.23 -1.17
CA PHE A 261 -4.28 26.68 0.19
C PHE A 261 -2.88 26.65 0.79
N ARG A 262 -1.83 27.06 0.06
CA ARG A 262 -0.44 27.00 0.56
C ARG A 262 -0.24 27.82 1.83
N ILE A 263 -0.61 29.10 1.80
CA ILE A 263 -0.43 29.99 2.95
C ILE A 263 -1.29 29.53 4.13
N PRO A 264 -2.62 29.28 3.99
CA PRO A 264 -3.43 28.77 5.09
C PRO A 264 -2.93 27.44 5.66
N ALA A 265 -2.48 26.51 4.82
CA ALA A 265 -1.94 25.22 5.25
C ALA A 265 -0.67 25.36 6.09
N ILE A 266 0.26 26.22 5.63
CA ILE A 266 1.50 26.52 6.37
C ILE A 266 1.17 27.24 7.69
N SER A 267 0.28 28.22 7.67
CA SER A 267 -0.18 28.91 8.87
C SER A 267 -0.85 27.95 9.86
N PHE A 268 -1.71 27.05 9.38
CA PHE A 268 -2.37 26.05 10.21
C PHE A 268 -1.37 25.08 10.84
N LEU A 269 -0.37 24.59 10.10
CA LEU A 269 0.73 23.80 10.68
C LEU A 269 1.46 24.57 11.77
N PHE A 270 1.80 25.82 11.50
CA PHE A 270 2.54 26.65 12.45
C PHE A 270 1.73 26.85 13.74
N VAL A 271 0.43 27.10 13.62
CA VAL A 271 -0.50 27.17 14.76
C VAL A 271 -0.58 25.83 15.50
N LEU A 272 -0.69 24.70 14.80
CA LEU A 272 -0.70 23.38 15.43
C LEU A 272 0.61 23.07 16.17
N LEU A 273 1.75 23.44 15.60
CA LEU A 273 3.06 23.25 16.23
C LEU A 273 3.20 24.11 17.49
N ILE A 274 2.78 25.38 17.44
CA ILE A 274 2.76 26.26 18.62
C ILE A 274 1.79 25.74 19.67
N ALA A 275 0.56 25.40 19.28
CA ALA A 275 -0.44 24.86 20.19
C ALA A 275 0.05 23.57 20.85
N GLY A 276 0.64 22.65 20.08
CA GLY A 276 1.27 21.44 20.59
C GLY A 276 2.40 21.73 21.57
N ALA A 277 3.33 22.64 21.22
CA ALA A 277 4.43 23.03 22.09
C ALA A 277 3.98 23.67 23.41
N LEU A 278 2.89 24.43 23.41
CA LEU A 278 2.34 25.09 24.59
C LEU A 278 1.47 24.17 25.46
N THR A 279 0.75 23.22 24.86
CA THR A 279 -0.25 22.39 25.56
C THR A 279 0.30 21.04 26.00
N LEU A 280 1.13 20.37 25.20
CA LEU A 280 1.62 19.02 25.48
C LEU A 280 2.42 18.90 26.78
N PRO A 281 3.29 19.85 27.16
CA PRO A 281 4.02 19.76 28.44
C PRO A 281 3.12 19.85 29.67
N ASN A 282 1.92 20.42 29.54
CA ASN A 282 1.00 20.68 30.65
C ASN A 282 -0.07 19.58 30.81
N LEU A 283 -0.12 18.61 29.91
CA LEU A 283 -1.09 17.53 29.95
C LEU A 283 -0.51 16.31 30.69
N PRO A 284 -1.25 15.69 31.63
CA PRO A 284 -0.79 14.49 32.31
C PRO A 284 -0.57 13.36 31.30
N PRO A 285 0.59 12.67 31.30
CA PRO A 285 0.90 11.64 30.31
C PRO A 285 -0.17 10.55 30.19
N GLU A 286 -0.80 10.17 31.30
CA GLU A 286 -1.91 9.19 31.32
C GLU A 286 -3.14 9.64 30.53
N LYS A 287 -3.39 10.95 30.40
CA LYS A 287 -4.54 11.50 29.66
C LYS A 287 -4.30 11.61 28.15
N ILE A 288 -3.05 11.61 27.71
CA ILE A 288 -2.68 11.68 26.28
C ILE A 288 -2.40 10.29 25.70
N GLY A 289 -2.58 9.24 26.49
CA GLY A 289 -2.30 7.86 26.08
C GLY A 289 -0.84 7.68 25.67
N ARG A 290 -0.61 6.91 24.59
CA ARG A 290 0.74 6.65 24.06
C ARG A 290 1.48 7.90 23.63
N TRP A 291 0.79 8.99 23.33
CA TRP A 291 1.46 10.25 22.98
C TRP A 291 2.15 10.89 24.18
N GLY A 292 1.69 10.60 25.41
CA GLY A 292 2.33 11.04 26.65
C GLY A 292 3.74 10.45 26.85
N GLU A 293 4.01 9.25 26.32
CA GLU A 293 5.35 8.62 26.34
C GLU A 293 6.41 9.50 25.63
N LEU A 294 6.01 10.26 24.61
CA LEU A 294 6.93 11.14 23.87
C LEU A 294 7.35 12.37 24.68
N VAL A 295 6.49 12.79 25.61
CA VAL A 295 6.64 14.04 26.39
C VAL A 295 7.17 13.75 27.79
N ASN A 296 7.05 12.52 28.28
CA ASN A 296 7.56 12.13 29.59
C ASN A 296 9.10 12.26 29.62
N SER A 297 9.61 13.26 30.34
CA SER A 297 11.04 13.62 30.41
C SER A 297 11.80 12.86 31.51
N ASN A 298 11.11 12.09 32.35
CA ASN A 298 11.70 11.46 33.54
C ASN A 298 12.54 10.22 33.24
N GLN A 299 12.66 9.82 31.97
CA GLN A 299 13.55 8.75 31.54
C GLN A 299 14.51 9.24 30.43
N PRO A 300 15.76 8.75 30.40
CA PRO A 300 16.68 8.96 29.28
C PRO A 300 16.04 8.59 27.93
N LEU A 301 16.41 9.30 26.86
CA LEU A 301 15.84 9.10 25.52
C LEU A 301 15.96 7.63 25.04
N GLU A 302 17.08 6.98 25.35
CA GLU A 302 17.35 5.58 24.98
C GLU A 302 16.43 4.58 25.70
N GLN A 303 15.98 4.91 26.92
CA GLN A 303 15.01 4.11 27.68
C GLN A 303 13.56 4.36 27.23
N ARG A 304 13.30 5.50 26.57
CA ARG A 304 11.99 5.85 25.98
C ARG A 304 11.83 5.31 24.56
N PHE A 305 12.95 5.11 23.86
CA PHE A 305 12.97 4.72 22.46
C PHE A 305 13.99 3.60 22.22
N ASP A 306 13.59 2.35 22.48
CA ASP A 306 14.42 1.15 22.21
C ASP A 306 15.01 1.13 20.79
N ARG A 307 14.31 1.77 19.84
CA ARG A 307 14.75 1.91 18.44
C ARG A 307 16.11 2.59 18.30
N LEU A 308 16.49 3.51 19.19
CA LEU A 308 17.81 4.13 19.15
C LEU A 308 18.90 3.11 19.47
N ILE A 309 18.64 2.22 20.42
CA ILE A 309 19.53 1.09 20.73
C ILE A 309 19.57 0.16 19.52
N PHE A 310 18.43 -0.18 18.92
CA PHE A 310 18.38 -1.04 17.74
C PHE A 310 19.20 -0.45 16.59
N TRP A 311 19.13 0.86 16.38
CA TRP A 311 19.89 1.54 15.35
C TRP A 311 21.38 1.53 15.65
N LYS A 312 21.77 1.83 16.89
CA LYS A 312 23.17 1.77 17.31
C LYS A 312 23.76 0.38 17.03
N ILE A 313 23.08 -0.68 17.47
CA ILE A 313 23.53 -2.06 17.29
C ILE A 313 23.64 -2.43 15.80
N ASN A 314 22.65 -2.07 14.99
CA ASN A 314 22.70 -2.37 13.55
C ASN A 314 23.77 -1.55 12.81
N TRP A 315 24.09 -0.35 13.31
CA TRP A 315 25.20 0.43 12.80
C TRP A 315 26.56 -0.20 13.14
N GLU A 316 26.71 -0.76 14.34
CA GLU A 316 27.92 -1.54 14.69
C GLU A 316 28.08 -2.75 13.76
N LEU A 317 27.01 -3.52 13.52
CA LEU A 317 27.03 -4.64 12.57
C LEU A 317 27.45 -4.22 11.15
N PHE A 318 26.99 -3.06 10.69
CA PHE A 318 27.43 -2.51 9.41
C PHE A 318 28.93 -2.18 9.42
N LYS A 319 29.44 -1.54 10.48
CA LYS A 319 30.87 -1.19 10.58
C LYS A 319 31.78 -2.42 10.63
N GLU A 320 31.32 -3.53 11.18
CA GLU A 320 32.07 -4.80 11.19
C GLU A 320 32.22 -5.41 9.79
N SER A 321 31.28 -5.16 8.87
CA SER A 321 31.30 -5.73 7.51
C SER A 321 30.68 -4.76 6.50
N PRO A 322 31.37 -3.64 6.19
CA PRO A 322 30.75 -2.52 5.48
C PRO A 322 30.39 -2.80 4.03
N TRP A 323 31.06 -3.74 3.36
CA TRP A 323 30.82 -4.01 1.93
C TRP A 323 29.70 -5.02 1.69
N SER A 324 29.77 -6.16 2.39
CA SER A 324 28.87 -7.30 2.20
C SER A 324 27.80 -7.45 3.28
N GLY A 325 27.91 -6.69 4.38
CA GLY A 325 27.11 -6.90 5.58
C GLY A 325 27.42 -8.23 6.26
N THR A 326 26.57 -8.55 7.22
CA THR A 326 26.66 -9.78 8.03
C THR A 326 26.08 -11.03 7.34
N GLY A 327 25.29 -10.83 6.28
CA GLY A 327 24.58 -11.89 5.55
C GLY A 327 23.29 -12.34 6.25
N LEU A 328 22.22 -12.53 5.46
CA LEU A 328 20.86 -12.83 5.96
C LEU A 328 20.77 -14.04 6.90
N LYS A 329 21.62 -15.06 6.71
CA LYS A 329 21.59 -16.30 7.52
C LYS A 329 22.31 -16.15 8.86
N ALA A 330 23.33 -15.30 8.94
CA ALA A 330 24.13 -15.12 10.16
C ALA A 330 23.68 -13.91 11.00
N TYR A 331 22.79 -13.09 10.45
CA TYR A 331 22.33 -11.86 11.07
C TYR A 331 21.76 -12.06 12.47
N ASP A 332 20.83 -13.01 12.68
CA ASP A 332 20.16 -13.17 13.99
C ASP A 332 21.13 -13.54 15.11
N GLY A 333 22.10 -14.42 14.83
CA GLY A 333 23.13 -14.81 15.79
C GLY A 333 24.07 -13.65 16.11
N ARG A 334 24.61 -12.98 15.08
CA ARG A 334 25.48 -11.82 15.26
C ARG A 334 24.78 -10.66 15.96
N LEU A 335 23.52 -10.41 15.61
CA LEU A 335 22.71 -9.38 16.24
C LEU A 335 22.63 -9.60 17.75
N LEU A 336 22.33 -10.83 18.18
CA LEU A 336 22.29 -11.17 19.60
C LEU A 336 23.65 -10.98 20.27
N ASP A 337 24.73 -11.48 19.66
CA ASP A 337 26.09 -11.32 20.18
C ASP A 337 26.47 -9.86 20.35
N THR A 338 26.14 -9.00 19.38
CA THR A 338 26.41 -7.55 19.44
C THR A 338 25.58 -6.87 20.52
N TYR A 339 24.32 -7.26 20.76
CA TYR A 339 23.56 -6.74 21.89
C TYR A 339 24.20 -7.11 23.24
N LEU A 340 24.64 -8.36 23.38
CA LEU A 340 25.25 -8.86 24.61
C LEU A 340 26.60 -8.21 24.87
N SER A 341 27.46 -8.09 23.85
CA SER A 341 28.77 -7.45 23.97
C SER A 341 28.67 -5.95 24.24
N ALA A 342 27.63 -5.28 23.75
CA ALA A 342 27.33 -3.89 24.05
C ALA A 342 26.65 -3.67 25.42
N GLY A 343 26.45 -4.73 26.21
CA GLY A 343 25.91 -4.65 27.57
C GLY A 343 24.38 -4.55 27.68
N TYR A 344 23.64 -4.73 26.57
CA TYR A 344 22.17 -4.68 26.56
C TYR A 344 21.53 -6.03 26.92
N THR A 345 21.97 -6.64 28.02
CA THR A 345 21.50 -7.96 28.47
C THR A 345 20.04 -7.94 28.89
N ASN A 346 19.62 -6.88 29.60
CA ASN A 346 18.29 -6.72 30.20
C ASN A 346 17.21 -6.17 29.25
N LEU A 347 17.53 -5.94 27.98
CA LEU A 347 16.53 -5.47 27.01
C LEU A 347 15.53 -6.60 26.74
N GLU A 348 14.25 -6.38 27.05
CA GLU A 348 13.17 -7.37 26.94
C GLU A 348 13.13 -7.99 25.54
N ARG A 349 13.32 -7.15 24.51
CA ARG A 349 13.30 -7.56 23.11
C ARG A 349 14.51 -6.99 22.37
N LYS A 350 15.33 -7.88 21.82
CA LYS A 350 16.51 -7.56 21.00
C LYS A 350 16.10 -7.59 19.53
N TYR A 351 15.43 -6.53 19.09
CA TYR A 351 14.87 -6.49 17.74
C TYR A 351 15.89 -6.09 16.67
N ASN A 352 15.48 -6.34 15.43
CA ASN A 352 16.11 -5.82 14.24
C ASN A 352 15.96 -4.28 14.15
N ALA A 353 16.56 -3.64 13.15
CA ALA A 353 16.74 -2.19 13.16
C ALA A 353 15.43 -1.39 13.22
N HIS A 354 14.29 -1.95 12.80
CA HIS A 354 13.08 -1.17 12.54
C HIS A 354 13.39 0.10 11.72
N ASN A 355 14.26 -0.03 10.73
CA ASN A 355 14.69 1.01 9.81
C ASN A 355 15.26 0.28 8.59
N ILE A 356 14.54 0.31 7.48
CA ILE A 356 14.86 -0.51 6.32
C ILE A 356 16.23 -0.17 5.71
N TYR A 357 16.67 1.09 5.83
CA TYR A 357 17.94 1.55 5.30
C TYR A 357 19.09 0.94 6.11
N LEU A 358 19.00 1.11 7.42
CA LEU A 358 20.02 0.62 8.34
C LEU A 358 20.04 -0.91 8.40
N GLN A 359 18.86 -1.54 8.36
CA GLN A 359 18.74 -2.99 8.25
C GLN A 359 19.43 -3.51 6.98
N THR A 360 19.16 -2.87 5.84
CA THR A 360 19.78 -3.27 4.57
C THR A 360 21.30 -3.13 4.64
N LEU A 361 21.81 -2.05 5.23
CA LEU A 361 23.25 -1.87 5.44
C LEU A 361 23.84 -2.95 6.37
N ALA A 362 23.21 -3.25 7.50
CA ALA A 362 23.69 -4.29 8.43
C ALA A 362 23.73 -5.69 7.79
N ASP A 363 22.73 -6.02 6.98
CA ASP A 363 22.59 -7.36 6.40
C ASP A 363 23.44 -7.56 5.14
N THR A 364 23.51 -6.54 4.30
CA THR A 364 24.04 -6.66 2.92
C THR A 364 25.09 -5.61 2.57
N GLY A 365 25.48 -4.79 3.54
CA GLY A 365 26.52 -3.77 3.39
C GLY A 365 26.16 -2.67 2.41
N ALA A 366 27.17 -1.96 1.95
CA ALA A 366 27.08 -0.89 0.98
C ALA A 366 26.49 -1.38 -0.35
N LEU A 367 26.70 -2.64 -0.73
CA LEU A 367 26.17 -3.20 -1.98
C LEU A 367 24.63 -3.27 -1.97
N GLY A 368 24.03 -3.81 -0.91
CA GLY A 368 22.57 -3.80 -0.80
C GLY A 368 22.01 -2.41 -0.53
N GLY A 369 22.73 -1.57 0.22
CA GLY A 369 22.38 -0.16 0.39
C GLY A 369 22.30 0.60 -0.94
N LEU A 370 23.25 0.37 -1.84
CA LEU A 370 23.24 0.89 -3.21
C LEU A 370 22.06 0.34 -4.01
N GLY A 371 21.80 -0.97 -3.94
CA GLY A 371 20.67 -1.60 -4.62
C GLY A 371 19.32 -1.01 -4.19
N LEU A 372 19.10 -0.84 -2.88
CA LEU A 372 17.91 -0.19 -2.33
C LEU A 372 17.80 1.27 -2.78
N SER A 373 18.91 2.01 -2.75
CA SER A 373 18.94 3.41 -3.19
C SER A 373 18.57 3.56 -4.66
N LEU A 374 19.12 2.70 -5.53
CA LEU A 374 18.79 2.68 -6.96
C LEU A 374 17.31 2.36 -7.20
N LEU A 375 16.75 1.39 -6.48
CA LEU A 375 15.33 1.06 -6.55
C LEU A 375 14.46 2.27 -6.19
N LEU A 376 14.74 2.92 -5.06
CA LEU A 376 13.97 4.06 -4.57
C LEU A 376 14.10 5.29 -5.49
N ILE A 377 15.28 5.55 -6.04
CA ILE A 377 15.50 6.60 -7.04
C ILE A 377 14.71 6.29 -8.32
N GLY A 378 14.72 5.02 -8.77
CA GLY A 378 13.94 4.57 -9.92
C GLY A 378 12.44 4.81 -9.74
N LEU A 379 11.90 4.41 -8.58
CA LEU A 379 10.50 4.65 -8.22
C LEU A 379 10.17 6.14 -8.13
N GLY A 380 11.03 6.96 -7.52
CA GLY A 380 10.85 8.41 -7.45
C GLY A 380 10.85 9.08 -8.83
N ARG A 381 11.75 8.67 -9.73
CA ARG A 381 11.78 9.15 -11.12
C ARG A 381 10.51 8.76 -11.87
N LEU A 382 10.03 7.53 -11.72
CA LEU A 382 8.78 7.07 -12.30
C LEU A 382 7.59 7.89 -11.78
N ALA A 383 7.48 8.04 -10.46
CA ALA A 383 6.44 8.83 -9.81
C ALA A 383 6.37 10.28 -10.34
N PHE A 384 7.53 10.92 -10.48
CA PHE A 384 7.59 12.28 -10.99
C PHE A 384 7.24 12.40 -12.48
N ARG A 385 7.67 11.43 -13.31
CA ARG A 385 7.27 11.37 -14.73
C ARG A 385 5.76 11.19 -14.87
N VAL A 386 5.17 10.29 -14.06
CA VAL A 386 3.73 10.06 -14.00
C VAL A 386 2.99 11.34 -13.63
N LYS A 387 3.41 12.03 -12.56
CA LYS A 387 2.82 13.30 -12.16
C LYS A 387 2.92 14.36 -13.26
N ARG A 388 4.08 14.53 -13.90
CA ARG A 388 4.25 15.51 -14.98
C ARG A 388 3.35 15.23 -16.19
N ARG A 389 3.13 13.95 -16.52
CA ARG A 389 2.38 13.56 -17.72
C ARG A 389 0.86 13.53 -17.49
N PHE A 390 0.40 13.09 -16.33
CA PHE A 390 -1.01 12.82 -16.05
C PHE A 390 -1.62 13.70 -14.96
N GLU A 391 -0.80 14.59 -14.39
CA GLU A 391 -1.16 15.47 -13.27
C GLU A 391 -1.64 14.73 -12.01
N HIS A 392 -1.42 13.42 -11.91
CA HIS A 392 -1.85 12.59 -10.79
C HIS A 392 -0.75 12.45 -9.71
N ILE A 393 -1.10 12.60 -8.43
CA ILE A 393 -0.14 12.61 -7.32
C ILE A 393 -0.06 11.30 -6.50
N ALA A 394 -0.90 10.30 -6.76
CA ALA A 394 -0.92 9.08 -5.94
C ALA A 394 0.45 8.40 -5.88
N LEU A 395 1.10 8.20 -7.03
CA LEU A 395 2.40 7.52 -7.07
C LEU A 395 3.51 8.29 -6.33
N PRO A 396 3.67 9.63 -6.50
CA PRO A 396 4.53 10.43 -5.63
C PRO A 396 4.25 10.25 -4.13
N LEU A 397 2.98 10.28 -3.72
CA LEU A 397 2.60 10.10 -2.32
C LEU A 397 2.97 8.72 -1.80
N ILE A 398 2.72 7.65 -2.56
CA ILE A 398 3.08 6.28 -2.19
C ILE A 398 4.61 6.13 -2.02
N VAL A 399 5.39 6.73 -2.92
CA VAL A 399 6.86 6.71 -2.82
C VAL A 399 7.32 7.46 -1.58
N LEU A 400 6.81 8.67 -1.33
CA LEU A 400 7.16 9.45 -0.12
C LEU A 400 6.74 8.73 1.16
N ALA A 401 5.58 8.09 1.17
CA ALA A 401 5.09 7.31 2.29
C ALA A 401 5.99 6.09 2.55
N THR A 402 6.44 5.42 1.50
CA THR A 402 7.38 4.29 1.60
C THR A 402 8.75 4.72 2.11
N LEU A 403 9.25 5.86 1.62
CA LEU A 403 10.50 6.44 2.08
C LEU A 403 10.44 6.83 3.56
N GLY A 404 9.40 7.56 3.95
CA GLY A 404 9.18 8.00 5.33
C GLY A 404 8.98 6.84 6.28
N SER A 405 8.12 5.87 5.93
CA SER A 405 7.91 4.66 6.75
C SER A 405 9.15 3.80 6.89
N GLY A 406 10.00 3.75 5.87
CA GLY A 406 11.28 3.04 5.91
C GLY A 406 12.24 3.55 6.99
N LEU A 407 12.12 4.80 7.43
CA LEU A 407 12.99 5.37 8.48
C LEU A 407 12.74 4.75 9.85
N VAL A 408 11.55 4.22 10.08
CA VAL A 408 11.12 3.77 11.40
C VAL A 408 10.47 2.39 11.38
N GLN A 409 10.52 1.70 10.24
CA GLN A 409 10.05 0.34 10.13
C GLN A 409 10.79 -0.41 9.03
N ASN A 410 10.96 -1.71 9.21
CA ASN A 410 11.41 -2.63 8.16
C ASN A 410 10.26 -2.96 7.18
N ASN A 411 9.56 -1.93 6.69
CA ASN A 411 8.34 -2.03 5.88
C ASN A 411 8.52 -2.86 4.60
N LEU A 412 9.64 -2.72 3.89
CA LEU A 412 9.93 -3.51 2.67
C LEU A 412 10.32 -4.97 2.94
N ARG A 413 10.34 -5.39 4.21
CA ARG A 413 10.48 -6.81 4.60
C ARG A 413 9.19 -7.38 5.17
N ASP A 414 8.20 -6.52 5.38
CA ASP A 414 6.86 -6.92 5.75
C ASP A 414 6.11 -7.30 4.46
N THR A 415 5.74 -8.57 4.34
CA THR A 415 5.11 -9.10 3.12
C THR A 415 3.72 -8.50 2.89
N GLU A 416 2.99 -8.19 3.97
CA GLU A 416 1.66 -7.57 3.89
C GLU A 416 1.79 -6.13 3.37
N TYR A 417 2.79 -5.38 3.88
CA TYR A 417 3.08 -4.04 3.36
C TYR A 417 3.55 -4.05 1.91
N LEU A 418 4.49 -4.95 1.55
CA LEU A 418 4.97 -5.08 0.16
C LEU A 418 3.82 -5.37 -0.80
N PHE A 419 2.89 -6.24 -0.41
CA PHE A 419 1.72 -6.54 -1.21
C PHE A 419 0.91 -5.27 -1.49
N ALA A 420 0.52 -4.55 -0.44
CA ALA A 420 -0.22 -3.29 -0.61
C ALA A 420 0.56 -2.22 -1.37
N LEU A 421 1.88 -2.15 -1.21
CA LEU A 421 2.73 -1.24 -1.97
C LEU A 421 2.66 -1.54 -3.46
N TRP A 422 2.90 -2.78 -3.87
CA TRP A 422 2.90 -3.17 -5.28
C TRP A 422 1.53 -2.99 -5.92
N ILE A 423 0.47 -3.30 -5.18
CA ILE A 423 -0.91 -3.00 -5.58
C ILE A 423 -1.11 -1.52 -5.80
N SER A 424 -0.72 -0.70 -4.82
CA SER A 424 -0.90 0.75 -4.86
C SER A 424 -0.20 1.37 -6.06
N ILE A 425 1.01 0.88 -6.37
CA ILE A 425 1.76 1.24 -7.57
C ILE A 425 1.02 0.78 -8.84
N GLY A 426 0.61 -0.49 -8.89
CA GLY A 426 -0.10 -1.07 -10.03
C GLY A 426 -1.39 -0.31 -10.37
N LEU A 427 -2.20 0.02 -9.36
CA LEU A 427 -3.42 0.83 -9.48
C LEU A 427 -3.12 2.24 -9.98
N SER A 428 -2.08 2.87 -9.42
CA SER A 428 -1.67 4.21 -9.85
C SER A 428 -1.22 4.23 -11.31
N LEU A 429 -0.60 3.14 -11.80
CA LEU A 429 -0.14 3.02 -13.18
C LEU A 429 -1.25 2.59 -14.14
N SER A 430 -2.17 1.71 -13.74
CA SER A 430 -3.29 1.26 -14.58
C SER A 430 -4.18 2.43 -14.99
N TRP A 431 -4.38 3.39 -14.08
CA TRP A 431 -5.16 4.60 -14.34
C TRP A 431 -4.62 5.40 -15.51
N LEU A 432 -3.29 5.44 -15.64
CA LEU A 432 -2.58 6.15 -16.69
C LEU A 432 -2.72 5.46 -18.04
N ILE A 433 -2.80 4.11 -18.04
CA ILE A 433 -3.02 3.31 -19.25
C ILE A 433 -4.44 3.54 -19.77
N VAL A 434 -5.44 3.58 -18.88
CA VAL A 434 -6.84 3.82 -19.26
C VAL A 434 -7.03 5.23 -19.82
N GLN A 435 -6.37 6.23 -19.24
CA GLN A 435 -6.48 7.62 -19.70
C GLN A 435 -5.58 7.97 -20.89
N GLY A 436 -4.50 7.22 -21.09
CA GLY A 436 -3.58 7.41 -22.20
C GLY A 436 -4.11 6.92 -23.54
N LYS A 437 -5.29 6.26 -23.59
CA LYS A 437 -5.99 6.00 -24.85
C LYS A 437 -6.46 7.35 -25.41
N PRO A 438 -5.92 7.81 -26.56
CA PRO A 438 -6.64 8.78 -27.37
C PRO A 438 -7.99 8.12 -27.64
N ASP A 439 -9.07 8.80 -27.28
CA ASP A 439 -10.36 8.40 -27.82
C ASP A 439 -10.20 8.61 -29.32
N ASP A 440 -10.38 7.57 -30.14
CA ASP A 440 -10.35 7.68 -31.61
C ASP A 440 -11.47 8.62 -32.12
N ARG A 441 -12.33 9.10 -31.20
CA ARG A 441 -13.24 10.22 -31.37
C ARG A 441 -12.43 11.51 -31.28
N GLY A 442 -12.26 12.18 -32.42
CA GLY A 442 -11.53 13.45 -32.50
C GLY A 442 -11.85 14.43 -31.37
N SER A 443 -10.88 15.26 -31.00
CA SER A 443 -10.93 16.20 -29.87
C SER A 443 -12.18 17.09 -29.81
N GLU A 444 -12.87 17.29 -30.94
CA GLU A 444 -14.14 18.02 -31.01
C GLU A 444 -15.31 17.28 -30.34
N GLN A 445 -15.38 15.96 -30.45
CA GLN A 445 -16.49 15.16 -29.90
C GLN A 445 -16.38 14.98 -28.39
N GLN A 446 -15.14 14.96 -27.86
CA GLN A 446 -14.89 15.00 -26.41
C GLN A 446 -15.30 16.35 -25.79
N LEU A 447 -15.23 17.44 -26.55
CA LEU A 447 -15.68 18.77 -26.12
C LEU A 447 -17.21 18.90 -26.17
N GLU A 448 -17.89 18.19 -27.07
CA GLU A 448 -19.35 18.15 -27.11
C GLU A 448 -19.97 17.32 -25.98
N ASP A 449 -19.38 16.17 -25.63
CA ASP A 449 -19.84 15.32 -24.52
C ASP A 449 -19.65 15.95 -23.12
N LEU A 450 -18.90 17.06 -23.04
CA LEU A 450 -18.64 17.83 -21.83
C LEU A 450 -19.47 19.10 -21.71
N LYS A 451 -20.33 19.41 -22.69
CA LYS A 451 -21.32 20.49 -22.54
C LYS A 451 -22.51 19.97 -21.72
N PRO A 452 -22.98 20.74 -20.71
CA PRO A 452 -24.01 20.31 -19.77
C PRO A 452 -25.38 20.07 -20.41
#